data_AF-A0A957LT56-F1
#
_entry.id   AF-A0A957LT56-F1
#
_cell.length_a   1.000
_cell.length_b   1.000
_cell.length_c   1.000
_cell.angle_alpha   90.00
_cell.angle_beta   90.00
_cell.angle_gamma   90.00
#
_symmetry.space_group_name_H-M   'P 1'
#
loop_
_entity.id
_entity.type
_entity.pdbx_description
1 polymer ?
#
loop_
_entity_poly.entity_id
_entity_poly.type
_entity_poly.pdbx_seq_one_letter_code
_entity_poly.pdbx_strand_id
1 'polypeptide(L)'
;YNLSTLDWPADDLGQIQDLDNSAQDITLVPFLDIDSPISPTLSNEYGIASHLAPGSNPDGQYQLLVPLQPVLDRGDVHAFSARLVFTSDEAEAGIALRNGRIVWMVEGVLDQYVTSCQAGDADCTCTEGDDTSCVLAQNSLLTQYPEEYLRLTGLQFSESMDVTTGVFGTGTNLPQVSSDPNQDDEDKVMMSLMSAGLAGSFLGYQHPNLDEIATNFQDPTAQPPYTPTWGIAPAVMHVVTGTYAHRDEAMATTTQTTTVSFLDQNYIDCTVNTTNQLTPTLALAYEETSAAMSLSDPHLTIVNNDSGVASSAPLQISAPLADMPLGVMRYTQLQSYGCAIDDNGEASWQVLSLGGGLSEVNRRYADDFSQPWFGAVQQMFMVNYQGRANYMTVGGALMPDVGETAAADEFAALVDDQTTTMPDYVREVYQLDPLTLRIDELGLANGYWDWSSSLGQQQNNTYYWDSASVLALKIVGALTRHIRWSILARNPPVRVVQVGADDLTVPQV
;
A
#
# COMPACT_ATOMS: atom_id res chain seq x y z
N TYR A 1 1.03 22.08 14.75
CA TYR A 1 -0.06 21.58 15.61
C TYR A 1 -0.89 22.72 16.19
N ASN A 2 -0.90 23.89 15.55
CA ASN A 2 -1.29 25.13 16.23
C ASN A 2 -2.64 25.63 15.73
N LEU A 3 -3.46 26.08 16.67
CA LEU A 3 -4.57 26.97 16.39
C LEU A 3 -4.06 28.36 16.01
N SER A 4 -4.96 29.29 15.70
CA SER A 4 -4.60 30.69 15.45
C SER A 4 -3.74 31.24 16.59
N THR A 5 -2.59 31.81 16.24
CA THR A 5 -1.70 32.50 17.19
C THR A 5 -2.40 33.74 17.74
N LEU A 6 -2.18 34.01 19.01
CA LEU A 6 -2.62 35.21 19.70
C LEU A 6 -1.41 36.13 19.91
N ASP A 7 -1.66 37.41 19.71
CA ASP A 7 -0.72 38.50 19.94
C ASP A 7 -0.80 38.91 21.42
N TRP A 8 0.34 38.95 22.10
CA TRP A 8 0.44 39.53 23.43
C TRP A 8 0.83 41.00 23.27
N PRO A 9 0.05 41.95 23.81
CA PRO A 9 0.37 43.35 23.62
C PRO A 9 1.73 43.68 24.24
N ALA A 10 2.50 44.52 23.56
CA ALA A 10 3.73 45.11 24.07
C ALA A 10 3.63 45.50 25.56
N ASP A 11 4.45 44.84 26.38
CA ASP A 11 4.46 44.97 27.84
C ASP A 11 5.90 44.79 28.35
N ASP A 12 6.46 45.86 28.91
CA ASP A 12 7.80 45.90 29.50
C ASP A 12 7.79 45.86 31.05
N LEU A 13 6.61 45.76 31.67
CA LEU A 13 6.41 45.81 33.12
C LEU A 13 5.81 44.53 33.69
N GLY A 14 5.11 43.76 32.86
CA GLY A 14 4.45 42.51 33.22
C GLY A 14 5.40 41.37 33.57
N GLN A 15 4.83 40.29 34.11
CA GLN A 15 5.54 39.02 34.33
C GLN A 15 5.74 38.23 33.03
N ILE A 16 4.88 38.48 32.04
CA ILE A 16 5.02 38.05 30.65
C ILE A 16 5.28 39.33 29.88
N GLN A 17 6.44 39.40 29.22
CA GLN A 17 6.87 40.58 28.49
C GLN A 17 6.88 40.28 26.99
N ASP A 18 6.43 41.27 26.22
CA ASP A 18 6.65 41.40 24.78
C ASP A 18 7.42 42.70 24.58
N LEU A 19 8.68 42.58 24.21
CA LEU A 19 9.65 43.66 24.09
C LEU A 19 10.00 43.95 22.62
N ASP A 20 9.73 43.01 21.71
CA ASP A 20 10.03 43.12 20.29
C ASP A 20 8.81 43.50 19.41
N ASN A 21 7.61 43.59 19.99
CA ASN A 21 6.32 43.82 19.28
C ASN A 21 6.03 42.75 18.23
N SER A 22 6.46 41.52 18.51
CA SER A 22 6.00 40.31 17.84
C SER A 22 4.46 40.24 17.90
N ALA A 23 3.86 39.58 16.91
CA ALA A 23 2.39 39.45 16.82
C ALA A 23 1.92 38.00 17.03
N GLN A 24 2.84 37.09 17.38
CA GLN A 24 2.61 35.64 17.47
C GLN A 24 3.16 35.06 18.77
N ASP A 25 2.86 35.74 19.88
CA ASP A 25 3.49 35.45 21.16
C ASP A 25 2.84 34.28 21.85
N ILE A 26 1.55 34.05 21.65
CA ILE A 26 0.83 32.99 22.36
C ILE A 26 0.25 32.00 21.38
N THR A 27 0.52 30.72 21.65
CA THR A 27 -0.03 29.60 20.91
C THR A 27 -0.74 28.64 21.85
N LEU A 28 -1.96 28.26 21.47
CA LEU A 28 -2.70 27.18 22.09
C LEU A 28 -2.45 25.88 21.33
N VAL A 29 -1.86 24.89 22.01
CA VAL A 29 -1.51 23.59 21.44
C VAL A 29 -2.28 22.48 22.20
N PRO A 30 -3.12 21.71 21.50
CA PRO A 30 -3.76 20.55 22.11
C PRO A 30 -2.79 19.35 22.16
N PHE A 31 -2.76 18.67 23.30
CA PHE A 31 -2.05 17.42 23.49
C PHE A 31 -2.99 16.34 24.03
N LEU A 32 -2.72 15.09 23.68
CA LEU A 32 -3.22 13.92 24.38
C LEU A 32 -2.20 13.55 25.45
N ASP A 33 -2.61 13.68 26.71
CA ASP A 33 -1.86 13.25 27.88
C ASP A 33 -2.33 11.84 28.25
N ILE A 34 -1.43 10.86 28.15
CA ILE A 34 -1.77 9.44 28.31
C ILE A 34 -0.61 8.66 28.94
N ASP A 35 -0.93 7.77 29.88
CA ASP A 35 0.05 6.91 30.52
C ASP A 35 0.32 5.67 29.64
N SER A 36 1.58 5.29 29.54
CA SER A 36 2.06 4.13 28.79
C SER A 36 3.02 3.29 29.64
N PRO A 37 3.00 1.95 29.55
CA PRO A 37 4.03 1.12 30.19
C PRO A 37 5.41 1.30 29.53
N ILE A 38 5.46 1.91 28.34
CA ILE A 38 6.65 2.00 27.48
C ILE A 38 6.86 3.45 27.06
N SER A 39 8.10 3.90 27.09
CA SER A 39 8.53 5.14 26.43
C SER A 39 8.90 4.81 24.98
N PRO A 40 8.15 5.30 23.98
CA PRO A 40 8.47 5.01 22.58
C PRO A 40 9.86 5.55 22.22
N THR A 41 10.67 4.72 21.57
CA THR A 41 12.00 5.13 21.09
C THR A 41 11.91 6.19 19.98
N LEU A 42 10.87 6.14 19.16
CA LEU A 42 10.61 7.09 18.08
C LEU A 42 9.88 8.37 18.54
N SER A 43 9.76 8.60 19.85
CA SER A 43 9.05 9.75 20.43
C SER A 43 9.47 11.09 19.82
N ASN A 44 10.78 11.33 19.66
CA ASN A 44 11.29 12.61 19.14
C ASN A 44 10.91 12.84 17.66
N GLU A 45 10.91 11.80 16.84
CA GLU A 45 10.58 11.89 15.41
C GLU A 45 9.10 12.25 15.19
N TYR A 46 8.24 11.86 16.13
CA TYR A 46 6.81 12.12 16.10
C TYR A 46 6.39 13.28 17.03
N GLY A 47 7.35 14.00 17.62
CA GLY A 47 7.09 15.13 18.51
C GLY A 47 6.39 14.76 19.82
N ILE A 48 6.50 13.49 20.26
CA ILE A 48 5.91 12.99 21.51
C ILE A 48 6.89 13.26 22.64
N ALA A 49 6.47 14.00 23.67
CA ALA A 49 7.26 14.10 24.88
C ALA A 49 6.95 12.92 25.82
N SER A 50 7.98 12.28 26.34
CA SER A 50 7.87 11.12 27.24
C SER A 50 8.62 11.40 28.53
N HIS A 51 7.93 11.24 29.67
CA HIS A 51 8.49 11.46 31.00
C HIS A 51 8.09 10.31 31.93
N LEU A 52 8.93 9.99 32.91
CA LEU A 52 8.52 9.07 33.97
C LEU A 52 7.33 9.66 34.73
N ALA A 53 6.23 8.90 34.84
CA ALA A 53 5.05 9.37 35.54
C ALA A 53 5.38 9.71 37.01
N PRO A 54 4.85 10.81 37.57
CA PRO A 54 5.14 11.20 38.94
C PRO A 54 4.85 10.07 39.95
N GLY A 55 5.87 9.62 40.68
CA GLY A 55 5.75 8.58 41.70
C GLY A 55 5.86 7.14 41.21
N SER A 56 6.24 6.90 39.94
CA SER A 56 6.57 5.57 39.44
C SER A 56 8.00 5.13 39.82
N ASN A 57 8.20 3.81 39.99
CA ASN A 57 9.54 3.22 40.17
C ASN A 57 10.37 3.35 38.87
N PRO A 58 11.69 3.13 38.87
CA PRO A 58 12.52 3.22 37.66
C PRO A 58 12.15 2.24 36.53
N ASP A 59 11.31 1.23 36.78
CA ASP A 59 10.67 0.36 35.78
C ASP A 59 9.25 0.87 35.41
N GLY A 60 9.03 2.17 35.54
CA GLY A 60 7.72 2.79 35.77
C GLY A 60 6.92 3.15 34.54
N GLN A 61 5.63 3.40 34.75
CA GLN A 61 4.77 3.99 33.72
C GLN A 61 5.31 5.36 33.30
N TYR A 62 5.21 5.62 32.01
CA TYR A 62 5.58 6.86 31.35
C TYR A 62 4.33 7.69 31.08
N GLN A 63 4.41 8.98 31.34
CA GLN A 63 3.45 9.95 30.87
C GLN A 63 3.87 10.41 29.46
N LEU A 64 3.01 10.18 28.47
CA LEU A 64 3.21 10.61 27.09
C LEU A 64 2.35 11.84 26.82
N LEU A 65 2.97 12.90 26.30
CA LEU A 65 2.31 14.07 25.74
C LEU A 65 2.40 13.99 24.22
N VAL A 66 1.29 13.59 23.59
CA VAL A 66 1.21 13.37 22.15
C VAL A 66 0.54 14.58 21.51
N PRO A 67 1.19 15.30 20.58
CA PRO A 67 0.60 16.48 19.98
C PRO A 67 -0.61 16.12 19.10
N LEU A 68 -1.68 16.90 19.20
CA LEU A 68 -2.93 16.66 18.49
C LEU A 68 -3.03 17.52 17.23
N GLN A 69 -3.44 16.90 16.12
CA GLN A 69 -3.66 17.56 14.84
C GLN A 69 -5.15 17.79 14.59
N PRO A 70 -5.58 19.00 14.17
CA PRO A 70 -6.97 19.25 13.85
C PRO A 70 -7.39 18.50 12.59
N VAL A 71 -8.52 17.79 12.67
CA VAL A 71 -9.20 17.21 11.52
C VAL A 71 -10.26 18.21 11.05
N LEU A 72 -10.03 18.77 9.86
CA LEU A 72 -10.86 19.82 9.29
C LEU A 72 -11.89 19.23 8.32
N ASP A 73 -13.13 19.71 8.41
CA ASP A 73 -14.14 19.57 7.36
C ASP A 73 -14.71 20.95 7.05
N ARG A 74 -14.55 21.37 5.79
CA ARG A 74 -14.94 22.70 5.26
C ARG A 74 -14.41 23.90 6.08
N GLY A 75 -13.26 23.73 6.73
CA GLY A 75 -12.61 24.79 7.51
C GLY A 75 -12.97 24.80 9.00
N ASP A 76 -13.95 23.98 9.42
CA ASP A 76 -14.26 23.78 10.84
C ASP A 76 -13.47 22.59 11.39
N VAL A 77 -13.01 22.69 12.64
CA VAL A 77 -12.36 21.57 13.36
C VAL A 77 -13.44 20.65 13.93
N HIS A 78 -13.50 19.40 13.49
CA HIS A 78 -14.50 18.42 13.95
C HIS A 78 -13.93 17.35 14.87
N ALA A 79 -12.63 17.10 14.80
CA ALA A 79 -11.93 16.16 15.67
C ALA A 79 -10.45 16.53 15.79
N PHE A 80 -9.78 15.88 16.72
CA PHE A 80 -8.32 15.91 16.83
C PHE A 80 -7.80 14.49 16.62
N SER A 81 -6.71 14.35 15.85
CA SER A 81 -6.01 13.08 15.65
C SER A 81 -4.66 13.11 16.35
N ALA A 82 -4.28 11.98 16.93
CA ALA A 82 -2.96 11.73 17.49
C ALA A 82 -2.37 10.51 16.78
N ARG A 83 -1.04 10.50 16.61
CA ARG A 83 -0.32 9.31 16.14
C ARG A 83 0.71 8.93 17.19
N LEU A 84 0.62 7.69 17.66
CA LEU A 84 1.65 7.06 18.46
C LEU A 84 2.32 5.99 17.60
N VAL A 85 3.63 5.87 17.70
CA VAL A 85 4.42 4.89 16.97
C VAL A 85 5.32 4.16 17.94
N PHE A 86 5.33 2.84 17.83
CA PHE A 86 6.10 1.93 18.65
C PHE A 86 6.91 1.02 17.72
N THR A 87 8.08 0.58 18.18
CA THR A 87 8.84 -0.47 17.47
C THR A 87 8.20 -1.84 17.69
N SER A 88 8.62 -2.86 16.92
CA SER A 88 8.19 -4.25 17.11
C SER A 88 8.42 -4.73 18.54
N ASP A 89 9.63 -4.52 19.06
CA ASP A 89 10.03 -4.94 20.40
C ASP A 89 9.19 -4.25 21.50
N GLU A 90 8.78 -3.01 21.26
CA GLU A 90 7.90 -2.26 22.15
C GLU A 90 6.44 -2.75 22.05
N ALA A 91 5.97 -3.06 20.84
CA ALA A 91 4.62 -3.59 20.62
C ALA A 91 4.42 -4.98 21.25
N GLU A 92 5.44 -5.85 21.20
CA GLU A 92 5.43 -7.19 21.81
C GLU A 92 5.27 -7.17 23.34
N ALA A 93 5.78 -6.13 24.00
CA ALA A 93 5.61 -5.96 25.45
C ALA A 93 4.16 -5.65 25.86
N GLY A 94 3.27 -5.40 24.88
CA GLY A 94 1.85 -5.16 25.06
C GLY A 94 1.53 -3.68 25.32
N ILE A 95 0.68 -3.10 24.48
CA ILE A 95 0.27 -1.70 24.61
C ILE A 95 -0.93 -1.60 25.56
N ALA A 96 -0.71 -0.94 26.70
CA ALA A 96 -1.74 -0.66 27.70
C ALA A 96 -1.76 0.83 28.04
N LEU A 97 -2.39 1.63 27.20
CA LEU A 97 -2.53 3.07 27.39
C LEU A 97 -3.63 3.38 28.41
N ARG A 98 -3.34 4.26 29.37
CA ARG A 98 -4.24 4.56 30.50
C ARG A 98 -4.35 6.04 30.75
N ASN A 99 -5.39 6.42 31.47
CA ASN A 99 -5.60 7.79 31.96
C ASN A 99 -5.60 8.87 30.87
N GLY A 100 -5.98 8.50 29.64
CA GLY A 100 -5.98 9.40 28.48
C GLY A 100 -6.94 10.57 28.66
N ARG A 101 -6.42 11.79 28.48
CA ARG A 101 -7.17 13.07 28.51
C ARG A 101 -6.58 14.07 27.52
N ILE A 102 -7.39 15.01 27.05
CA ILE A 102 -6.86 16.16 26.29
C ILE A 102 -6.35 17.19 27.30
N VAL A 103 -5.19 17.77 27.01
CA VAL A 103 -4.65 18.90 27.74
C VAL A 103 -4.34 20.00 26.74
N TRP A 104 -4.88 21.18 27.01
CA TRP A 104 -4.56 22.39 26.27
C TRP A 104 -3.36 23.06 26.92
N MET A 105 -2.26 23.16 26.18
CA MET A 105 -1.07 23.86 26.62
C MET A 105 -1.03 25.24 25.97
N VAL A 106 -0.85 26.27 26.80
CA VAL A 106 -0.63 27.63 26.34
C VAL A 106 0.87 27.85 26.35
N GLU A 107 1.45 27.90 25.17
CA GLU A 107 2.85 28.26 24.95
C GLU A 107 2.93 29.76 24.66
N GLY A 108 3.89 30.42 25.31
CA GLY A 108 4.19 31.83 25.12
C GLY A 108 5.63 32.00 24.66
N VAL A 109 5.88 32.87 23.69
CA VAL A 109 7.19 33.45 23.41
C VAL A 109 7.36 34.57 24.44
N LEU A 110 8.29 34.40 25.37
CA LEU A 110 8.56 35.37 26.42
C LEU A 110 9.85 36.09 26.12
N ASP A 111 9.76 37.41 26.12
CA ASP A 111 10.91 38.26 25.95
C ASP A 111 11.56 38.57 27.28
N GLN A 112 12.89 38.65 27.27
CA GLN A 112 13.64 39.15 28.40
C GLN A 112 14.83 39.97 27.93
N TYR A 113 15.14 41.02 28.71
CA TYR A 113 16.38 41.76 28.52
C TYR A 113 17.58 40.90 28.91
N VAL A 114 18.49 40.72 27.96
CA VAL A 114 19.81 40.11 28.17
C VAL A 114 20.92 41.12 27.88
N THR A 115 22.03 40.95 28.59
CA THR A 115 23.18 41.87 28.48
C THR A 115 24.02 41.63 27.23
N SER A 116 23.88 40.48 26.58
CA SER A 116 24.51 40.13 25.30
C SER A 116 23.92 38.81 24.79
N CYS A 117 23.75 38.66 23.48
CA CYS A 117 23.39 37.37 22.88
C CYS A 117 24.58 36.39 22.94
N GLN A 118 24.33 35.14 23.33
CA GLN A 118 25.34 34.09 23.30
C GLN A 118 25.35 33.38 21.94
N ALA A 119 26.47 32.73 21.62
CA ALA A 119 26.57 31.89 20.44
C ALA A 119 25.63 30.68 20.58
N GLY A 120 24.53 30.68 19.82
CA GLY A 120 23.46 29.68 19.89
C GLY A 120 22.07 30.28 20.15
N ASP A 121 22.00 31.56 20.54
CA ASP A 121 20.72 32.25 20.73
C ASP A 121 20.16 32.70 19.38
N ALA A 122 19.39 31.82 18.73
CA ALA A 122 18.83 32.06 17.40
C ALA A 122 17.86 33.26 17.36
N ASP A 123 17.13 33.48 18.46
CA ASP A 123 16.05 34.48 18.57
C ASP A 123 16.43 35.63 19.52
N CYS A 124 17.69 36.06 19.47
CA CYS A 124 18.20 37.19 20.23
C CYS A 124 18.48 38.39 19.32
N THR A 125 17.88 39.53 19.62
CA THR A 125 18.05 40.76 18.86
C THR A 125 18.65 41.86 19.73
N CYS A 126 19.65 42.58 19.21
CA CYS A 126 20.21 43.75 19.88
C CYS A 126 19.90 44.99 19.05
N THR A 127 19.67 46.12 19.72
CA THR A 127 19.47 47.39 19.03
C THR A 127 20.80 47.87 18.43
N GLU A 128 20.83 48.26 17.15
CA GLU A 128 22.05 48.74 16.50
C GLU A 128 22.68 49.91 17.28
N GLY A 129 23.91 49.71 17.77
CA GLY A 129 24.69 50.73 18.48
C GLY A 129 24.68 50.63 20.01
N ASP A 130 23.97 49.67 20.59
CA ASP A 130 23.99 49.41 22.04
C ASP A 130 24.04 47.90 22.34
N ASP A 131 25.24 47.38 22.59
CA ASP A 131 25.48 45.97 22.96
C ASP A 131 24.98 45.63 24.38
N THR A 132 24.37 46.58 25.12
CA THR A 132 23.94 46.38 26.52
C THR A 132 22.45 46.14 26.71
N SER A 133 21.64 46.26 25.65
CA SER A 133 20.21 46.01 25.66
C SER A 133 19.80 45.10 24.50
N CYS A 134 19.95 43.79 24.71
CA CYS A 134 19.45 42.78 23.79
C CYS A 134 18.16 42.17 24.35
N VAL A 135 17.26 41.78 23.46
CA VAL A 135 16.02 41.05 23.78
C VAL A 135 16.22 39.61 23.33
N LEU A 136 15.94 38.67 24.23
CA LEU A 136 15.94 37.24 23.94
C LEU A 136 14.51 36.72 24.07
N ALA A 137 13.96 36.23 22.96
CA ALA A 137 12.67 35.55 22.90
C ALA A 137 12.84 34.07 23.27
N GLN A 138 12.02 33.55 24.19
CA GLN A 138 12.06 32.15 24.62
C GLN A 138 10.67 31.53 24.72
N ASN A 139 10.50 30.38 24.07
CA ASN A 139 9.30 29.56 24.23
C ASN A 139 9.18 29.03 25.66
N SER A 140 8.06 29.31 26.30
CA SER A 140 7.74 28.89 27.66
C SER A 140 6.31 28.39 27.77
N LEU A 141 6.10 27.33 28.54
CA LEU A 141 4.76 26.89 28.92
C LEU A 141 4.19 27.85 29.97
N LEU A 142 3.13 28.58 29.63
CA LEU A 142 2.47 29.53 30.53
C LEU A 142 1.49 28.85 31.48
N THR A 143 0.66 27.97 30.93
CA THR A 143 -0.38 27.27 31.69
C THR A 143 -0.86 26.04 30.92
N GLN A 144 -1.48 25.12 31.64
CA GLN A 144 -2.11 23.93 31.09
C GLN A 144 -3.57 23.83 31.58
N TYR A 145 -4.48 23.48 30.69
CA TYR A 145 -5.89 23.26 31.00
C TYR A 145 -6.27 21.83 30.59
N PRO A 146 -6.52 20.92 31.55
CA PRO A 146 -7.06 19.62 31.20
C PRO A 146 -8.50 19.78 30.71
N GLU A 147 -8.81 19.16 29.58
CA GLU A 147 -10.17 19.00 29.11
C GLU A 147 -10.82 17.88 29.92
N GLU A 148 -11.94 18.19 30.58
CA GLU A 148 -12.61 17.24 31.47
C GLU A 148 -13.35 16.16 30.68
N TYR A 149 -13.73 16.42 29.44
CA TYR A 149 -14.56 15.53 28.64
C TYR A 149 -13.87 15.12 27.35
N LEU A 150 -13.63 13.84 27.18
CA LEU A 150 -13.11 13.27 25.95
C LEU A 150 -14.12 12.30 25.33
N ARG A 151 -14.18 12.31 23.99
CA ARG A 151 -14.90 11.34 23.19
C ARG A 151 -13.96 10.80 22.11
N LEU A 152 -13.75 9.48 22.13
CA LEU A 152 -13.03 8.79 21.07
C LEU A 152 -13.99 8.52 19.91
N THR A 153 -13.73 9.14 18.76
CA THR A 153 -14.56 9.01 17.55
C THR A 153 -13.97 8.05 16.52
N GLY A 154 -12.66 7.81 16.59
CA GLY A 154 -11.92 6.91 15.70
C GLY A 154 -10.65 6.42 16.39
N LEU A 155 -10.27 5.18 16.10
CA LEU A 155 -9.00 4.58 16.51
C LEU A 155 -8.65 3.52 15.47
N GLN A 156 -7.41 3.57 15.02
CA GLN A 156 -6.83 2.60 14.11
C GLN A 156 -5.46 2.21 14.64
N PHE A 157 -5.25 0.91 14.81
CA PHE A 157 -3.92 0.34 14.95
C PHE A 157 -3.53 -0.20 13.59
N SER A 158 -2.30 0.06 13.19
CA SER A 158 -1.70 -0.53 12.01
C SER A 158 -0.31 -1.01 12.37
N GLU A 159 -0.02 -2.23 11.99
CA GLU A 159 1.31 -2.81 12.03
C GLU A 159 1.76 -3.06 10.59
N SER A 160 3.01 -2.77 10.29
CA SER A 160 3.65 -3.08 9.01
C SER A 160 4.95 -3.78 9.37
N MET A 161 5.16 -4.95 8.77
CA MET A 161 6.30 -5.83 8.99
C MET A 161 6.84 -6.30 7.64
N ASP A 162 8.15 -6.56 7.61
CA ASP A 162 8.85 -7.29 6.56
C ASP A 162 8.42 -6.88 5.15
N VAL A 163 8.76 -5.64 4.77
CA VAL A 163 8.45 -5.14 3.43
C VAL A 163 9.53 -5.60 2.47
N THR A 164 9.18 -6.47 1.53
CA THR A 164 10.10 -6.95 0.50
C THR A 164 9.74 -6.36 -0.84
N THR A 165 10.74 -5.88 -1.57
CA THR A 165 10.57 -5.35 -2.92
C THR A 165 11.47 -6.09 -3.90
N GLY A 166 11.04 -6.19 -5.16
CA GLY A 166 11.79 -6.77 -6.25
C GLY A 166 11.74 -5.88 -7.49
N VAL A 167 12.89 -5.63 -8.10
CA VAL A 167 13.03 -4.94 -9.39
C VAL A 167 13.55 -5.95 -10.41
N PHE A 168 12.78 -6.13 -11.47
CA PHE A 168 13.07 -7.07 -12.56
C PHE A 168 13.24 -6.29 -13.87
N GLY A 169 14.27 -6.62 -14.64
CA GLY A 169 14.50 -6.04 -15.97
C GLY A 169 15.43 -6.90 -16.79
N THR A 170 15.38 -6.74 -18.11
CA THR A 170 16.17 -7.59 -19.04
C THR A 170 17.58 -7.05 -19.30
N GLY A 171 17.84 -5.79 -18.93
CA GLY A 171 19.09 -5.11 -19.21
C GLY A 171 19.34 -4.94 -20.71
N THR A 172 20.60 -4.88 -21.10
CA THR A 172 21.00 -4.80 -22.53
C THR A 172 21.06 -6.15 -23.25
N ASN A 173 20.66 -7.24 -22.59
CA ASN A 173 20.74 -8.59 -23.16
C ASN A 173 19.74 -8.82 -24.30
N LEU A 174 18.66 -8.04 -24.34
CA LEU A 174 17.64 -8.10 -25.38
C LEU A 174 17.53 -6.76 -26.10
N PRO A 175 17.24 -6.76 -27.41
CA PRO A 175 16.86 -5.54 -28.10
C PRO A 175 15.51 -5.04 -27.56
N GLN A 176 15.30 -3.72 -27.59
CA GLN A 176 14.01 -3.13 -27.20
C GLN A 176 12.86 -3.53 -28.13
N VAL A 177 13.18 -3.69 -29.41
CA VAL A 177 12.29 -4.14 -30.47
C VAL A 177 13.12 -5.05 -31.36
N SER A 178 12.64 -6.28 -31.56
CA SER A 178 13.25 -7.19 -32.52
C SER A 178 12.57 -7.04 -33.88
N SER A 179 13.37 -6.88 -34.95
CA SER A 179 12.87 -7.00 -36.32
C SER A 179 12.81 -8.46 -36.80
N ASP A 180 13.42 -9.40 -36.06
CA ASP A 180 13.36 -10.83 -36.34
C ASP A 180 12.24 -11.46 -35.49
N PRO A 181 11.19 -12.04 -36.12
CA PRO A 181 10.08 -12.67 -35.39
C PRO A 181 10.50 -13.89 -34.54
N ASN A 182 11.71 -14.41 -34.71
CA ASN A 182 12.24 -15.55 -33.93
C ASN A 182 13.14 -15.11 -32.77
N GLN A 183 13.41 -13.82 -32.61
CA GLN A 183 14.19 -13.28 -31.51
C GLN A 183 13.24 -12.59 -30.53
N ASP A 184 13.37 -12.92 -29.25
CA ASP A 184 12.65 -12.24 -28.18
C ASP A 184 13.19 -10.81 -27.99
N ASP A 185 12.30 -9.87 -27.69
CA ASP A 185 12.63 -8.50 -27.30
C ASP A 185 12.25 -8.24 -25.84
N GLU A 186 12.73 -7.12 -25.31
CA GLU A 186 12.48 -6.69 -23.93
C GLU A 186 10.98 -6.65 -23.61
N ASP A 187 10.16 -6.10 -24.49
CA ASP A 187 8.73 -5.93 -24.22
C ASP A 187 8.00 -7.26 -24.12
N LYS A 188 8.27 -8.19 -25.05
CA LYS A 188 7.71 -9.53 -25.03
C LYS A 188 8.10 -10.26 -23.76
N VAL A 189 9.38 -10.21 -23.35
CA VAL A 189 9.85 -10.89 -22.13
C VAL A 189 9.23 -10.27 -20.87
N MET A 190 9.16 -8.94 -20.77
CA MET A 190 8.57 -8.27 -19.61
C MET A 190 7.05 -8.46 -19.54
N MET A 191 6.36 -8.49 -20.68
CA MET A 191 4.94 -8.85 -20.74
C MET A 191 4.70 -10.31 -20.40
N SER A 192 5.55 -11.24 -20.86
CA SER A 192 5.49 -12.63 -20.44
C SER A 192 5.71 -12.77 -18.93
N LEU A 193 6.70 -12.06 -18.36
CA LEU A 193 6.96 -12.05 -16.93
C LEU A 193 5.72 -11.60 -16.16
N MET A 194 5.14 -10.44 -16.51
CA MET A 194 3.98 -9.91 -15.81
C MET A 194 2.72 -10.74 -16.01
N SER A 195 2.42 -11.16 -17.24
CA SER A 195 1.13 -11.78 -17.58
C SER A 195 1.07 -13.28 -17.31
N ALA A 196 2.16 -14.01 -17.56
CA ALA A 196 2.19 -15.46 -17.40
C ALA A 196 2.75 -15.88 -16.03
N GLY A 197 3.51 -15.00 -15.39
CA GLY A 197 4.34 -15.36 -14.26
C GLY A 197 4.06 -14.59 -13.00
N LEU A 198 4.80 -13.50 -12.83
CA LEU A 198 4.84 -12.68 -11.64
C LEU A 198 3.43 -12.31 -11.15
N ALA A 199 2.57 -11.69 -11.98
CA ALA A 199 1.23 -11.33 -11.49
C ALA A 199 0.34 -12.55 -11.20
N GLY A 200 0.55 -13.69 -11.87
CA GLY A 200 -0.26 -14.89 -11.68
C GLY A 200 0.13 -15.70 -10.44
N SER A 201 1.42 -15.95 -10.26
CA SER A 201 1.93 -16.79 -9.17
C SER A 201 2.21 -15.99 -7.90
N PHE A 202 2.80 -14.80 -8.01
CA PHE A 202 3.17 -14.03 -6.82
C PHE A 202 1.93 -13.43 -6.16
N LEU A 203 0.99 -12.87 -6.90
CA LEU A 203 -0.22 -12.31 -6.30
C LEU A 203 -1.18 -13.38 -5.74
N GLY A 204 -1.19 -14.57 -6.32
CA GLY A 204 -2.21 -15.59 -6.05
C GLY A 204 -1.85 -16.62 -4.98
N TYR A 205 -0.57 -16.79 -4.66
CA TYR A 205 -0.08 -17.91 -3.84
C TYR A 205 0.89 -17.42 -2.79
N GLN A 206 1.07 -18.14 -1.69
CA GLN A 206 2.07 -17.79 -0.66
C GLN A 206 3.49 -18.06 -1.16
N HIS A 207 3.64 -19.11 -1.96
CA HIS A 207 4.86 -19.47 -2.66
C HIS A 207 4.61 -19.52 -4.18
N PRO A 208 5.56 -19.06 -5.01
CA PRO A 208 6.86 -18.53 -4.60
C PRO A 208 6.77 -17.09 -4.04
N ASN A 209 7.56 -16.77 -3.02
CA ASN A 209 7.77 -15.39 -2.54
C ASN A 209 8.83 -14.66 -3.41
N LEU A 210 9.09 -13.37 -3.15
CA LEU A 210 10.01 -12.59 -3.99
C LEU A 210 11.43 -13.13 -4.04
N ASP A 211 11.97 -13.57 -2.91
CA ASP A 211 13.33 -14.10 -2.85
C ASP A 211 13.46 -15.44 -3.55
N GLU A 212 12.44 -16.29 -3.46
CA GLU A 212 12.36 -17.54 -4.23
C GLU A 212 12.30 -17.24 -5.74
N ILE A 213 11.46 -16.29 -6.18
CA ILE A 213 11.40 -15.87 -7.58
C ILE A 213 12.77 -15.32 -8.03
N ALA A 214 13.39 -14.45 -7.24
CA ALA A 214 14.69 -13.87 -7.56
C ALA A 214 15.80 -14.94 -7.68
N THR A 215 15.82 -15.91 -6.75
CA THR A 215 16.77 -17.03 -6.77
C THR A 215 16.66 -17.83 -8.06
N ASN A 216 15.45 -18.06 -8.57
CA ASN A 216 15.23 -18.79 -9.82
C ASN A 216 15.81 -18.08 -11.06
N PHE A 217 15.95 -16.75 -11.04
CA PHE A 217 16.63 -15.99 -12.08
C PHE A 217 18.14 -15.83 -11.82
N GLN A 218 18.59 -15.94 -10.57
CA GLN A 218 19.98 -15.71 -10.18
C GLN A 218 20.84 -16.99 -10.11
N ASP A 219 20.25 -18.19 -10.09
CA ASP A 219 20.98 -19.46 -10.13
C ASP A 219 21.11 -20.03 -11.56
N PRO A 220 22.24 -19.82 -12.25
CA PRO A 220 22.49 -20.38 -13.58
C PRO A 220 22.71 -21.90 -13.58
N THR A 221 22.78 -22.55 -12.42
CA THR A 221 22.93 -24.00 -12.28
C THR A 221 21.61 -24.75 -12.14
N ALA A 222 20.51 -24.02 -11.91
CA ALA A 222 19.16 -24.57 -11.97
C ALA A 222 18.94 -25.23 -13.34
N GLN A 223 18.71 -26.54 -13.36
CA GLN A 223 18.48 -27.27 -14.60
C GLN A 223 17.05 -27.02 -15.08
N PRO A 224 16.82 -26.81 -16.39
CA PRO A 224 15.47 -26.79 -16.96
C PRO A 224 14.67 -28.07 -16.60
N PRO A 225 13.34 -28.00 -16.39
CA PRO A 225 12.48 -26.83 -16.56
C PRO A 225 12.54 -25.89 -15.35
N TYR A 226 12.72 -24.59 -15.62
CA TYR A 226 12.74 -23.55 -14.62
C TYR A 226 11.32 -23.32 -14.08
N THR A 227 10.91 -24.12 -13.11
CA THR A 227 9.67 -23.91 -12.37
C THR A 227 10.03 -23.02 -11.19
N PRO A 228 9.81 -21.68 -11.24
CA PRO A 228 8.81 -20.93 -12.01
C PRO A 228 9.39 -19.67 -12.70
N THR A 229 10.29 -19.79 -13.69
CA THR A 229 10.67 -18.61 -14.52
C THR A 229 9.75 -18.42 -15.74
N TRP A 230 8.69 -19.22 -15.83
CA TRP A 230 7.62 -19.11 -16.85
C TRP A 230 8.13 -19.12 -18.29
N GLY A 231 9.18 -19.91 -18.53
CA GLY A 231 9.83 -20.04 -19.85
C GLY A 231 10.81 -18.91 -20.18
N ILE A 232 11.03 -17.97 -19.28
CA ILE A 232 12.06 -16.93 -19.41
C ILE A 232 13.40 -17.52 -18.99
N ALA A 233 14.41 -17.40 -19.84
CA ALA A 233 15.75 -17.87 -19.53
C ALA A 233 16.36 -17.02 -18.39
N PRO A 234 16.92 -17.61 -17.32
CA PRO A 234 17.55 -16.86 -16.23
C PRO A 234 18.59 -15.85 -16.72
N ALA A 235 19.38 -16.23 -17.73
CA ALA A 235 20.44 -15.40 -18.29
C ALA A 235 19.97 -14.09 -18.95
N VAL A 236 18.67 -13.93 -19.26
CA VAL A 236 18.14 -12.70 -19.86
C VAL A 236 17.49 -11.75 -18.84
N MET A 237 17.45 -12.13 -17.56
CA MET A 237 16.79 -11.36 -16.51
C MET A 237 17.78 -10.94 -15.43
N HIS A 238 17.73 -9.67 -15.07
CA HIS A 238 18.40 -9.10 -13.91
C HIS A 238 17.36 -8.85 -12.83
N VAL A 239 17.65 -9.28 -11.61
CA VAL A 239 16.74 -9.15 -10.46
C VAL A 239 17.51 -8.62 -9.26
N VAL A 240 16.97 -7.60 -8.63
CA VAL A 240 17.42 -7.11 -7.32
C VAL A 240 16.24 -7.14 -6.37
N THR A 241 16.42 -7.77 -5.21
CA THR A 241 15.47 -7.73 -4.10
C THR A 241 16.03 -6.91 -2.95
N GLY A 242 15.13 -6.38 -2.13
CA GLY A 242 15.49 -5.68 -0.89
C GLY A 242 14.39 -5.85 0.14
N THR A 243 14.78 -6.11 1.39
CA THR A 243 13.89 -6.24 2.55
C THR A 243 14.12 -5.05 3.47
N TYR A 244 13.03 -4.46 3.94
CA TYR A 244 13.01 -3.23 4.72
C TYR A 244 12.13 -3.41 5.95
N ALA A 245 12.42 -2.64 6.99
CA ALA A 245 11.69 -2.72 8.25
C ALA A 245 10.25 -2.20 8.12
N HIS A 246 10.02 -1.20 7.27
CA HIS A 246 8.71 -0.61 7.07
C HIS A 246 8.52 -0.07 5.65
N ARG A 247 7.25 0.13 5.27
CA ARG A 247 6.83 0.56 3.93
C ARG A 247 7.46 1.86 3.45
N ASP A 248 7.55 2.87 4.32
CA ASP A 248 8.07 4.18 3.92
C ASP A 248 9.55 4.11 3.51
N GLU A 249 10.36 3.32 4.22
CA GLU A 249 11.76 3.05 3.87
C GLU A 249 11.85 2.29 2.54
N ALA A 250 11.00 1.27 2.35
CA ALA A 250 10.95 0.49 1.13
C ALA A 250 10.60 1.36 -0.08
N MET A 251 9.58 2.21 0.03
CA MET A 251 9.15 3.10 -1.05
C MET A 251 10.23 4.13 -1.37
N ALA A 252 10.81 4.78 -0.36
CA ALA A 252 11.85 5.78 -0.58
C ALA A 252 13.10 5.15 -1.22
N THR A 253 13.60 4.05 -0.66
CA THR A 253 14.85 3.42 -1.11
C THR A 253 14.68 2.75 -2.47
N THR A 254 13.61 1.99 -2.68
CA THR A 254 13.42 1.27 -3.93
C THR A 254 13.19 2.23 -5.10
N THR A 255 12.38 3.27 -4.93
CA THR A 255 12.11 4.23 -6.02
C THR A 255 13.31 5.14 -6.29
N GLN A 256 13.95 5.70 -5.26
CA GLN A 256 14.99 6.72 -5.47
C GLN A 256 16.39 6.13 -5.70
N THR A 257 16.71 5.00 -5.07
CA THR A 257 18.08 4.48 -5.06
C THR A 257 18.18 3.17 -5.83
N THR A 258 17.41 2.15 -5.46
CA THR A 258 17.55 0.80 -6.01
C THR A 258 17.21 0.77 -7.50
N THR A 259 16.11 1.39 -7.89
CA THR A 259 15.67 1.39 -9.30
C THR A 259 16.63 2.18 -10.19
N VAL A 260 17.09 3.34 -9.76
CA VAL A 260 18.06 4.16 -10.52
C VAL A 260 19.38 3.41 -10.66
N SER A 261 19.90 2.87 -9.55
CA SER A 261 21.11 2.06 -9.56
C SER A 261 20.95 0.80 -10.43
N PHE A 262 19.77 0.18 -10.44
CA PHE A 262 19.49 -0.97 -11.29
C PHE A 262 19.55 -0.59 -12.78
N LEU A 263 18.93 0.55 -13.15
CA LEU A 263 18.94 1.05 -14.51
C LEU A 263 20.37 1.39 -14.96
N ASP A 264 21.14 2.10 -14.14
CA ASP A 264 22.52 2.49 -14.46
C ASP A 264 23.48 1.30 -14.60
N GLN A 265 23.25 0.22 -13.86
CA GLN A 265 24.09 -0.98 -13.91
C GLN A 265 23.77 -1.88 -15.10
N ASN A 266 22.49 -2.00 -15.48
CA ASN A 266 22.04 -3.02 -16.42
C ASN A 266 21.67 -2.47 -17.80
N TYR A 267 21.46 -1.16 -17.91
CA TYR A 267 21.13 -0.46 -19.15
C TYR A 267 22.21 0.56 -19.53
N ILE A 268 22.12 1.12 -20.74
CA ILE A 268 23.06 2.13 -21.22
C ILE A 268 22.90 3.40 -20.38
N ASP A 269 24.02 3.92 -19.89
CA ASP A 269 24.12 5.16 -19.11
C ASP A 269 23.27 6.30 -19.70
N CYS A 270 22.40 6.88 -18.87
CA CYS A 270 21.49 7.96 -19.25
C CYS A 270 22.25 9.21 -19.74
N THR A 271 23.46 9.47 -19.25
CA THR A 271 24.30 10.58 -19.75
C THR A 271 24.68 10.41 -21.23
N VAL A 272 24.61 9.19 -21.77
CA VAL A 272 24.91 8.86 -23.17
C VAL A 272 23.63 8.74 -24.02
N ASN A 273 22.50 8.40 -23.40
CA ASN A 273 21.21 8.16 -24.07
C ASN A 273 20.21 9.33 -23.90
N THR A 274 20.65 10.57 -24.11
CA THR A 274 19.80 11.77 -23.94
C THR A 274 18.73 11.96 -25.03
N THR A 275 18.53 10.98 -25.92
CA THR A 275 17.59 11.06 -27.06
C THR A 275 16.38 10.14 -26.93
N ASN A 276 16.15 9.52 -25.76
CA ASN A 276 15.10 8.51 -25.55
C ASN A 276 15.16 7.35 -26.56
N GLN A 277 16.36 6.99 -27.05
CA GLN A 277 16.50 5.86 -27.96
C GLN A 277 16.32 4.51 -27.25
N LEU A 278 16.67 4.46 -25.95
CA LEU A 278 16.37 3.35 -25.06
C LEU A 278 15.31 3.77 -24.04
N THR A 279 14.17 3.08 -24.02
CA THR A 279 13.11 3.22 -23.01
C THR A 279 12.93 1.94 -22.18
N PRO A 280 13.76 1.63 -21.18
CA PRO A 280 13.68 0.36 -20.44
C PRO A 280 12.29 0.11 -19.84
N THR A 281 11.87 -1.15 -19.80
CA THR A 281 10.64 -1.57 -19.12
C THR A 281 11.01 -2.47 -17.95
N LEU A 282 10.64 -2.07 -16.74
CA LEU A 282 10.86 -2.82 -15.51
C LEU A 282 9.55 -3.40 -14.98
N ALA A 283 9.63 -4.56 -14.34
CA ALA A 283 8.58 -5.08 -13.48
C ALA A 283 9.00 -4.85 -12.04
N LEU A 284 8.12 -4.23 -11.27
CA LEU A 284 8.26 -3.99 -9.85
C LEU A 284 7.32 -4.95 -9.14
N ALA A 285 7.81 -5.55 -8.07
CA ALA A 285 6.99 -6.33 -7.17
C ALA A 285 7.25 -5.93 -5.72
N TYR A 286 6.22 -6.10 -4.92
CA TYR A 286 6.14 -5.61 -3.55
C TYR A 286 5.35 -6.61 -2.71
N GLU A 287 5.88 -6.95 -1.56
CA GLU A 287 5.23 -7.74 -0.52
C GLU A 287 5.29 -6.96 0.78
N GLU A 288 4.16 -6.87 1.48
CA GLU A 288 4.08 -6.29 2.81
C GLU A 288 3.21 -7.20 3.67
N THR A 289 3.73 -7.54 4.85
CA THR A 289 2.90 -8.09 5.91
C THR A 289 2.41 -6.93 6.75
N SER A 290 1.09 -6.76 6.86
CA SER A 290 0.50 -5.70 7.66
C SER A 290 -0.71 -6.21 8.42
N ALA A 291 -0.96 -5.62 9.58
CA ALA A 291 -2.20 -5.84 10.31
C ALA A 291 -2.90 -4.52 10.57
N ALA A 292 -4.22 -4.57 10.66
CA ALA A 292 -5.01 -3.41 11.06
C ALA A 292 -6.12 -3.84 12.02
N MET A 293 -6.25 -3.11 13.13
CA MET A 293 -7.39 -3.21 14.04
C MET A 293 -8.09 -1.85 14.10
N SER A 294 -9.41 -1.89 14.19
CA SER A 294 -10.24 -0.69 14.37
C SER A 294 -11.00 -0.76 15.69
N LEU A 295 -11.75 0.30 16.02
CA LEU A 295 -12.61 0.36 17.22
C LEU A 295 -13.55 -0.84 17.39
N SER A 296 -13.94 -1.52 16.32
CA SER A 296 -14.84 -2.67 16.35
C SER A 296 -14.14 -4.02 16.55
N ASP A 297 -12.81 -4.04 16.63
CA ASP A 297 -12.06 -5.29 16.75
C ASP A 297 -12.29 -5.95 18.13
N PRO A 298 -12.65 -7.24 18.20
CA PRO A 298 -12.92 -7.92 19.46
C PRO A 298 -11.69 -8.09 20.36
N HIS A 299 -10.47 -7.99 19.82
CA HIS A 299 -9.23 -8.08 20.60
C HIS A 299 -8.87 -6.75 21.28
N LEU A 300 -9.51 -5.66 20.86
CA LEU A 300 -9.30 -4.34 21.42
C LEU A 300 -10.19 -4.13 22.65
N THR A 301 -9.56 -3.84 23.79
CA THR A 301 -10.30 -3.45 25.00
C THR A 301 -10.22 -1.94 25.18
N ILE A 302 -11.36 -1.27 25.08
CA ILE A 302 -11.47 0.17 25.35
C ILE A 302 -12.43 0.39 26.50
N VAL A 303 -11.95 1.05 27.55
CA VAL A 303 -12.77 1.42 28.71
C VAL A 303 -13.12 2.90 28.61
N ASN A 304 -14.37 3.24 28.98
CA ASN A 304 -14.93 4.59 28.89
C ASN A 304 -15.08 5.12 27.44
N ASN A 305 -15.33 4.21 26.49
CA ASN A 305 -15.59 4.53 25.09
C ASN A 305 -17.07 4.42 24.75
N ASP A 306 -17.86 5.44 25.12
CA ASP A 306 -19.18 5.64 24.51
C ASP A 306 -19.01 6.53 23.28
N SER A 307 -19.13 5.95 22.10
CA SER A 307 -18.96 6.68 20.85
C SER A 307 -20.04 7.74 20.63
N GLY A 308 -21.09 7.83 21.45
CA GLY A 308 -22.14 8.85 21.40
C GLY A 308 -22.09 9.89 22.52
N VAL A 309 -21.29 9.69 23.58
CA VAL A 309 -21.31 10.52 24.80
C VAL A 309 -19.88 10.84 25.25
N ALA A 310 -19.61 12.13 25.46
CA ALA A 310 -18.34 12.54 26.05
C ALA A 310 -18.30 12.14 27.53
N SER A 311 -17.19 11.53 27.96
CA SER A 311 -17.01 11.01 29.31
C SER A 311 -15.92 11.79 30.04
N SER A 312 -16.13 12.01 31.34
CA SER A 312 -15.10 12.52 32.24
C SER A 312 -14.29 11.43 32.92
N ALA A 313 -14.62 10.16 32.67
CA ALA A 313 -13.82 9.04 33.13
C ALA A 313 -12.62 8.87 32.19
N PRO A 314 -11.40 8.61 32.71
CA PRO A 314 -10.21 8.56 31.86
C PRO A 314 -10.27 7.44 30.82
N LEU A 315 -9.79 7.71 29.62
CA LEU A 315 -9.73 6.73 28.53
C LEU A 315 -8.68 5.65 28.85
N GLN A 316 -9.02 4.39 28.61
CA GLN A 316 -8.05 3.30 28.64
C GLN A 316 -8.16 2.49 27.37
N ILE A 317 -7.02 2.20 26.75
CA ILE A 317 -6.90 1.42 25.52
C ILE A 317 -5.89 0.32 25.77
N SER A 318 -6.31 -0.93 25.62
CA SER A 318 -5.44 -2.09 25.67
C SER A 318 -5.55 -2.84 24.36
N ALA A 319 -4.42 -3.00 23.67
CA ALA A 319 -4.33 -3.69 22.38
C ALA A 319 -3.21 -4.74 22.43
N PRO A 320 -3.52 -6.04 22.26
CA PRO A 320 -2.50 -7.07 22.12
C PRO A 320 -1.98 -7.04 20.68
N LEU A 321 -1.06 -6.11 20.37
CA LEU A 321 -0.56 -5.94 19.01
C LEU A 321 0.07 -7.23 18.45
N ALA A 322 0.76 -8.00 19.29
CA ALA A 322 1.34 -9.28 18.89
C ALA A 322 0.31 -10.35 18.47
N ASP A 323 -0.94 -10.23 18.88
CA ASP A 323 -2.04 -11.14 18.50
C ASP A 323 -2.84 -10.61 17.30
N MET A 324 -2.36 -9.54 16.65
CA MET A 324 -3.08 -8.93 15.53
C MET A 324 -3.15 -9.91 14.35
N PRO A 325 -4.32 -9.97 13.69
CA PRO A 325 -4.45 -10.72 12.46
C PRO A 325 -3.56 -10.13 11.37
N LEU A 326 -2.47 -10.81 11.04
CA LEU A 326 -1.55 -10.41 9.98
C LEU A 326 -2.15 -10.70 8.60
N GLY A 327 -1.95 -9.77 7.69
CA GLY A 327 -2.29 -9.90 6.29
C GLY A 327 -1.14 -9.59 5.37
N VAL A 328 -0.93 -10.46 4.38
CA VAL A 328 0.05 -10.22 3.33
C VAL A 328 -0.63 -9.49 2.17
N MET A 329 -0.16 -8.30 1.85
CA MET A 329 -0.48 -7.60 0.63
C MET A 329 0.66 -7.80 -0.36
N ARG A 330 0.32 -8.21 -1.58
CA ARG A 330 1.27 -8.30 -2.68
C ARG A 330 0.84 -7.38 -3.80
N TYR A 331 1.81 -6.70 -4.39
CA TYR A 331 1.59 -5.78 -5.48
C TYR A 331 2.62 -6.02 -6.59
N THR A 332 2.19 -5.94 -7.84
CA THR A 332 3.07 -5.98 -9.01
C THR A 332 2.70 -4.85 -9.95
N GLN A 333 3.70 -4.25 -10.58
CA GLN A 333 3.52 -3.16 -11.51
C GLN A 333 4.56 -3.22 -12.62
N LEU A 334 4.17 -2.81 -13.82
CA LEU A 334 5.10 -2.53 -14.89
C LEU A 334 5.37 -1.02 -14.94
N GLN A 335 6.62 -0.63 -15.14
CA GLN A 335 6.98 0.77 -15.34
C GLN A 335 7.97 0.90 -16.49
N SER A 336 7.77 1.91 -17.32
CA SER A 336 8.70 2.25 -18.40
C SER A 336 9.47 3.50 -18.04
N TYR A 337 10.74 3.54 -18.40
CA TYR A 337 11.67 4.61 -18.06
C TYR A 337 12.19 5.27 -19.32
N GLY A 338 12.39 6.58 -19.26
CA GLY A 338 13.10 7.36 -20.26
C GLY A 338 14.26 8.11 -19.61
N CYS A 339 15.16 8.61 -20.45
CA CYS A 339 16.26 9.44 -19.98
C CYS A 339 15.94 10.90 -20.30
N ALA A 340 15.92 11.75 -19.28
CA ALA A 340 15.62 13.16 -19.42
C ALA A 340 16.52 14.01 -18.52
N ILE A 341 16.59 15.31 -18.81
CA ILE A 341 17.33 16.26 -17.99
C ILE A 341 16.45 16.64 -16.80
N ASP A 342 16.98 16.51 -15.59
CA ASP A 342 16.30 16.92 -14.35
C ASP A 342 16.36 18.44 -14.10
N ASP A 343 15.76 18.87 -12.99
CA ASP A 343 15.73 20.27 -12.58
C ASP A 343 17.12 20.85 -12.27
N ASN A 344 18.12 20.00 -12.04
CA ASN A 344 19.52 20.40 -11.80
C ASN A 344 20.34 20.47 -13.10
N GLY A 345 19.76 20.11 -14.24
CA GLY A 345 20.45 20.08 -15.53
C GLY A 345 21.25 18.81 -15.78
N GLU A 346 21.07 17.76 -14.97
CA GLU A 346 21.75 16.48 -15.09
C GLU A 346 20.84 15.45 -15.78
N ALA A 347 21.43 14.55 -16.56
CA ALA A 347 20.67 13.46 -17.19
C ALA A 347 20.33 12.39 -16.15
N SER A 348 19.05 12.11 -15.97
CA SER A 348 18.56 11.11 -15.02
C SER A 348 17.45 10.25 -15.61
N TRP A 349 17.33 9.04 -15.08
CA TRP A 349 16.22 8.15 -15.40
C TRP A 349 14.92 8.68 -14.80
N GLN A 350 13.90 8.78 -15.63
CA GLN A 350 12.59 9.25 -15.23
C GLN A 350 11.52 8.24 -15.65
N VAL A 351 10.59 7.98 -14.74
CA VAL A 351 9.41 7.15 -15.02
C VAL A 351 8.56 7.86 -16.08
N LEU A 352 8.18 7.13 -17.13
CA LEU A 352 7.25 7.64 -18.12
C LEU A 352 5.84 7.74 -17.52
N SER A 353 5.09 8.77 -17.89
CA SER A 353 3.65 8.79 -17.60
C SER A 353 2.96 7.61 -18.31
N LEU A 354 1.76 7.22 -17.88
CA LEU A 354 0.98 6.18 -18.57
C LEU A 354 0.83 6.49 -20.08
N GLY A 355 0.61 7.77 -20.44
CA GLY A 355 0.56 8.19 -21.85
C GLY A 355 1.90 8.05 -22.58
N GLY A 356 3.02 8.32 -21.88
CA GLY A 356 4.36 8.07 -22.40
C GLY A 356 4.64 6.59 -22.60
N GLY A 357 4.35 5.75 -21.60
CA GLY A 357 4.47 4.29 -21.70
C GLY A 357 3.62 3.70 -22.84
N LEU A 358 2.37 4.14 -23.00
CA LEU A 358 1.52 3.74 -24.12
C LEU A 358 2.08 4.20 -25.47
N SER A 359 2.68 5.39 -25.53
CA SER A 359 3.34 5.88 -26.75
C SER A 359 4.53 5.01 -27.11
N GLU A 360 5.27 4.50 -26.11
CA GLU A 360 6.35 3.56 -26.33
C GLU A 360 5.86 2.19 -26.80
N VAL A 361 4.79 1.63 -26.21
CA VAL A 361 4.15 0.41 -26.73
C VAL A 361 3.73 0.61 -28.19
N ASN A 362 3.13 1.75 -28.51
CA ASN A 362 2.74 2.07 -29.89
C ASN A 362 3.95 2.16 -30.82
N ARG A 363 5.05 2.76 -30.37
CA ARG A 363 6.29 2.84 -31.16
C ARG A 363 6.89 1.46 -31.40
N ARG A 364 6.87 0.57 -30.40
CA ARG A 364 7.44 -0.79 -30.48
C ARG A 364 6.66 -1.69 -31.43
N TYR A 365 5.33 -1.56 -31.45
CA TYR A 365 4.43 -2.37 -32.29
C TYR A 365 3.84 -1.61 -33.48
N ALA A 366 4.53 -0.57 -33.97
CA ALA A 366 4.03 0.29 -35.04
C ALA A 366 3.62 -0.49 -36.31
N ASP A 367 4.35 -1.57 -36.62
CA ASP A 367 4.09 -2.43 -37.78
C ASP A 367 2.90 -3.40 -37.57
N ASP A 368 2.47 -3.59 -36.32
CA ASP A 368 1.43 -4.54 -35.91
C ASP A 368 0.09 -3.86 -35.55
N PHE A 369 -0.08 -2.56 -35.79
CA PHE A 369 -1.34 -1.85 -35.50
C PHE A 369 -2.57 -2.43 -36.18
N SER A 370 -2.38 -3.11 -37.31
CA SER A 370 -3.47 -3.78 -38.04
C SER A 370 -3.85 -5.14 -37.45
N GLN A 371 -3.07 -5.66 -36.50
CA GLN A 371 -3.29 -6.96 -35.92
C GLN A 371 -4.43 -6.92 -34.89
N PRO A 372 -5.35 -7.90 -34.92
CA PRO A 372 -6.49 -7.93 -34.01
C PRO A 372 -6.09 -8.13 -32.54
N TRP A 373 -4.87 -8.59 -32.24
CA TRP A 373 -4.37 -8.78 -30.89
C TRP A 373 -3.72 -7.52 -30.29
N PHE A 374 -3.39 -6.51 -31.09
CA PHE A 374 -2.65 -5.33 -30.61
C PHE A 374 -3.42 -4.54 -29.53
N GLY A 375 -4.75 -4.41 -29.70
CA GLY A 375 -5.60 -3.78 -28.68
C GLY A 375 -5.56 -4.51 -27.34
N ALA A 376 -5.43 -5.84 -27.35
CA ALA A 376 -5.29 -6.63 -26.12
C ALA A 376 -3.94 -6.39 -25.44
N VAL A 377 -2.86 -6.17 -26.21
CA VAL A 377 -1.54 -5.83 -25.66
C VAL A 377 -1.56 -4.46 -25.00
N GLN A 378 -2.16 -3.45 -25.62
CA GLN A 378 -2.32 -2.13 -25.02
C GLN A 378 -3.12 -2.19 -23.72
N GLN A 379 -4.23 -2.93 -23.69
CA GLN A 379 -5.01 -3.13 -22.46
C GLN A 379 -4.21 -3.82 -21.37
N MET A 380 -3.54 -4.93 -21.69
CA MET A 380 -2.72 -5.66 -20.72
C MET A 380 -1.57 -4.79 -20.19
N PHE A 381 -0.93 -4.01 -21.05
CA PHE A 381 0.08 -3.04 -20.63
C PHE A 381 -0.52 -2.04 -19.63
N MET A 382 -1.66 -1.40 -19.95
CA MET A 382 -2.29 -0.43 -19.04
C MET A 382 -2.61 -1.01 -17.67
N VAL A 383 -3.19 -2.22 -17.62
CA VAL A 383 -3.56 -2.87 -16.35
C VAL A 383 -2.30 -3.18 -15.53
N ASN A 384 -1.23 -3.65 -16.16
CA ASN A 384 0.03 -3.89 -15.46
C ASN A 384 0.74 -2.58 -15.10
N TYR A 385 0.59 -1.52 -15.89
CA TYR A 385 1.22 -0.21 -15.66
C TYR A 385 0.62 0.54 -14.47
N GLN A 386 -0.70 0.43 -14.28
CA GLN A 386 -1.37 0.93 -13.08
C GLN A 386 -1.07 0.05 -11.85
N GLY A 387 -0.67 -1.19 -12.11
CA GLY A 387 -0.32 -2.21 -11.14
C GLY A 387 -1.52 -2.97 -10.60
N ARG A 388 -1.22 -4.09 -9.95
CA ARG A 388 -2.17 -5.08 -9.47
C ARG A 388 -1.82 -5.43 -8.03
N ALA A 389 -2.80 -5.34 -7.14
CA ALA A 389 -2.66 -5.74 -5.74
C ALA A 389 -3.54 -6.96 -5.46
N ASN A 390 -3.09 -7.83 -4.56
CA ASN A 390 -3.95 -8.84 -3.93
C ASN A 390 -3.68 -8.87 -2.42
N TYR A 391 -4.76 -9.10 -1.66
CA TYR A 391 -4.70 -9.25 -0.20
C TYR A 391 -4.93 -10.73 0.15
N MET A 392 -3.93 -11.36 0.75
CA MET A 392 -3.91 -12.79 1.05
C MET A 392 -4.40 -13.08 2.48
N THR A 393 -5.63 -12.67 2.79
CA THR A 393 -6.22 -12.89 4.11
C THR A 393 -7.65 -13.39 4.05
N VAL A 394 -7.99 -14.34 4.91
CA VAL A 394 -9.38 -14.73 5.20
C VAL A 394 -9.61 -14.65 6.71
N GLY A 395 -10.46 -13.72 7.14
CA GLY A 395 -10.82 -13.57 8.56
C GLY A 395 -9.66 -13.20 9.47
N GLY A 396 -8.62 -12.54 8.95
CA GLY A 396 -7.45 -12.14 9.71
C GLY A 396 -6.40 -13.24 9.95
N ALA A 397 -6.66 -14.45 9.48
CA ALA A 397 -5.60 -15.41 9.27
C ALA A 397 -5.01 -15.21 7.86
N LEU A 398 -3.68 -15.35 7.73
CA LEU A 398 -3.07 -15.61 6.44
C LEU A 398 -3.84 -16.74 5.77
N MET A 399 -4.12 -16.62 4.47
CA MET A 399 -4.66 -17.75 3.73
C MET A 399 -3.78 -18.96 4.05
N PRO A 400 -4.37 -20.09 4.52
CA PRO A 400 -3.58 -21.28 4.79
C PRO A 400 -2.77 -21.58 3.54
N ASP A 401 -1.51 -21.97 3.71
CA ASP A 401 -0.62 -22.40 2.63
C ASP A 401 -1.42 -23.31 1.72
N VAL A 402 -1.90 -22.78 0.58
CA VAL A 402 -2.71 -23.55 -0.37
C VAL A 402 -1.67 -24.36 -1.12
N GLY A 403 -1.16 -25.37 -0.41
CA GLY A 403 0.03 -26.14 -0.72
C GLY A 403 -0.17 -27.12 -1.85
N GLU A 404 -0.71 -26.64 -2.96
CA GLU A 404 -0.32 -27.19 -4.25
C GLU A 404 0.73 -26.24 -4.79
N THR A 405 2.00 -26.68 -4.69
CA THR A 405 3.04 -26.19 -5.59
C THR A 405 2.42 -26.26 -6.97
N ALA A 406 2.27 -25.15 -7.68
CA ALA A 406 1.74 -25.17 -9.04
C ALA A 406 2.67 -26.02 -9.90
N ALA A 407 2.38 -27.31 -9.98
CA ALA A 407 3.09 -28.26 -10.79
C ALA A 407 2.78 -27.85 -12.24
N ALA A 408 3.78 -27.30 -12.94
CA ALA A 408 3.61 -26.90 -14.34
C ALA A 408 3.12 -28.09 -15.20
N ASP A 409 3.43 -29.31 -14.76
CA ASP A 409 2.97 -30.60 -15.25
C ASP A 409 1.46 -30.86 -15.02
N GLU A 410 0.85 -30.36 -13.94
CA GLU A 410 -0.60 -30.40 -13.73
C GLU A 410 -1.33 -29.41 -14.63
N PHE A 411 -0.75 -28.23 -14.87
CA PHE A 411 -1.28 -27.27 -15.84
C PHE A 411 -1.15 -27.78 -17.29
N ALA A 412 -0.08 -28.52 -17.60
CA ALA A 412 0.08 -29.19 -18.89
C ALA A 412 -0.91 -30.35 -19.07
N ALA A 413 -1.26 -31.08 -17.99
CA ALA A 413 -2.28 -32.12 -17.99
C ALA A 413 -3.71 -31.58 -18.21
N LEU A 414 -3.98 -30.34 -17.80
CA LEU A 414 -5.23 -29.62 -18.08
C LEU A 414 -5.41 -29.22 -19.55
N VAL A 415 -4.32 -29.22 -20.33
CA VAL A 415 -4.33 -29.00 -21.78
C VAL A 415 -4.43 -30.35 -22.54
N ASP A 416 -4.37 -31.48 -21.83
CA ASP A 416 -4.61 -32.80 -22.42
C ASP A 416 -6.13 -33.07 -22.54
N ASP A 417 -6.52 -33.72 -23.63
CA ASP A 417 -7.90 -33.79 -24.18
C ASP A 417 -8.90 -34.58 -23.30
N GLN A 418 -8.54 -34.91 -22.05
CA GLN A 418 -9.21 -35.91 -21.21
C GLN A 418 -9.72 -35.38 -19.85
N THR A 419 -9.26 -34.22 -19.35
CA THR A 419 -9.72 -33.69 -18.06
C THR A 419 -10.93 -32.76 -18.23
N THR A 420 -12.08 -33.15 -17.68
CA THR A 420 -13.37 -32.43 -17.82
C THR A 420 -13.65 -31.39 -16.72
N THR A 421 -12.72 -31.19 -15.78
CA THR A 421 -12.90 -30.33 -14.61
C THR A 421 -11.63 -29.54 -14.32
N MET A 422 -11.73 -28.22 -14.27
CA MET A 422 -10.64 -27.37 -13.75
C MET A 422 -10.49 -27.60 -12.23
N PRO A 423 -9.26 -27.49 -11.68
CA PRO A 423 -9.05 -27.53 -10.24
C PRO A 423 -9.91 -26.49 -9.52
N ASP A 424 -10.40 -26.83 -8.34
CA ASP A 424 -11.34 -25.98 -7.60
C ASP A 424 -10.73 -24.61 -7.27
N TYR A 425 -9.41 -24.53 -7.04
CA TYR A 425 -8.72 -23.25 -6.83
C TYR A 425 -8.76 -22.33 -8.07
N VAL A 426 -8.68 -22.87 -9.29
CA VAL A 426 -8.80 -22.07 -10.53
C VAL A 426 -10.25 -21.58 -10.68
N ARG A 427 -11.22 -22.45 -10.35
CA ARG A 427 -12.64 -22.11 -10.42
C ARG A 427 -13.02 -21.05 -9.40
N GLU A 428 -12.40 -21.08 -8.23
CA GLU A 428 -12.63 -20.14 -7.13
C GLU A 428 -11.95 -18.78 -7.38
N VAL A 429 -10.66 -18.77 -7.74
CA VAL A 429 -9.89 -17.53 -8.03
C VAL A 429 -10.51 -16.74 -9.19
N TYR A 430 -10.98 -17.43 -10.23
CA TYR A 430 -11.60 -16.79 -11.38
C TYR A 430 -13.13 -16.79 -11.32
N GLN A 431 -13.75 -17.13 -10.19
CA GLN A 431 -15.22 -17.20 -10.03
C GLN A 431 -15.96 -17.89 -11.19
N LEU A 432 -15.41 -19.00 -11.69
CA LEU A 432 -15.90 -19.71 -12.88
C LEU A 432 -17.21 -20.46 -12.62
N ASP A 433 -17.52 -20.75 -11.37
CA ASP A 433 -18.78 -21.40 -10.97
C ASP A 433 -19.99 -20.47 -11.13
N PRO A 434 -19.93 -19.23 -10.62
CA PRO A 434 -20.87 -18.18 -11.01
C PRO A 434 -20.97 -17.97 -12.52
N LEU A 435 -19.86 -17.97 -13.26
CA LEU A 435 -19.90 -17.82 -14.73
C LEU A 435 -20.67 -18.96 -15.40
N THR A 436 -20.40 -20.20 -15.00
CA THR A 436 -21.05 -21.39 -15.56
C THR A 436 -22.56 -21.33 -15.31
N LEU A 437 -22.96 -20.97 -14.09
CA LEU A 437 -24.36 -20.78 -13.73
C LEU A 437 -25.03 -19.70 -14.61
N ARG A 438 -24.37 -18.54 -14.80
CA ARG A 438 -24.90 -17.46 -15.65
C ARG A 438 -24.97 -17.82 -17.13
N ILE A 439 -24.02 -18.60 -17.63
CA ILE A 439 -24.06 -19.12 -19.01
C ILE A 439 -25.24 -20.08 -19.17
N ASP A 440 -25.50 -20.96 -18.20
CA ASP A 440 -26.63 -21.89 -18.22
C ASP A 440 -27.98 -21.15 -18.17
N GLU A 441 -28.07 -20.07 -17.40
CA GLU A 441 -29.29 -19.28 -17.23
C GLU A 441 -29.57 -18.32 -18.39
N LEU A 442 -28.55 -17.63 -18.90
CA LEU A 442 -28.70 -16.48 -19.80
C LEU A 442 -28.16 -16.75 -21.22
N GLY A 443 -27.51 -17.90 -21.43
CA GLY A 443 -26.80 -18.24 -22.65
C GLY A 443 -25.41 -17.60 -22.72
N LEU A 444 -24.52 -18.17 -23.54
CA LEU A 444 -23.06 -17.87 -23.53
C LEU A 444 -22.71 -16.37 -23.49
N ALA A 445 -23.25 -15.58 -24.43
CA ALA A 445 -22.90 -14.17 -24.53
C ALA A 445 -23.45 -13.35 -23.37
N ASN A 446 -24.73 -13.51 -23.03
CA ASN A 446 -25.37 -12.72 -21.98
C ASN A 446 -24.93 -13.16 -20.59
N GLY A 447 -24.68 -14.45 -20.38
CA GLY A 447 -24.16 -14.99 -19.14
C GLY A 447 -22.73 -14.51 -18.86
N TYR A 448 -21.88 -14.45 -19.89
CA TYR A 448 -20.55 -13.84 -19.78
C TYR A 448 -20.62 -12.35 -19.44
N TRP A 449 -21.46 -11.58 -20.15
CA TRP A 449 -21.63 -10.16 -19.88
C TRP A 449 -22.19 -9.89 -18.48
N ASP A 450 -23.22 -10.61 -18.06
CA ASP A 450 -23.83 -10.48 -16.73
C ASP A 450 -22.83 -10.84 -15.62
N TRP A 451 -22.14 -11.97 -15.75
CA TRP A 451 -21.09 -12.38 -14.82
C TRP A 451 -19.95 -11.35 -14.74
N SER A 452 -19.44 -10.88 -15.88
CA SER A 452 -18.38 -9.86 -15.91
C SER A 452 -18.81 -8.55 -15.25
N SER A 453 -20.08 -8.16 -15.42
CA SER A 453 -20.63 -6.97 -14.79
C SER A 453 -20.85 -7.15 -13.28
N SER A 454 -21.12 -8.37 -12.82
CA SER A 454 -21.32 -8.70 -11.41
C SER A 454 -20.03 -8.67 -10.59
N LEU A 455 -18.89 -9.02 -11.22
CA LEU A 455 -17.55 -8.84 -10.64
C LEU A 455 -17.26 -7.35 -10.36
N GLY A 456 -17.77 -6.45 -11.20
CA GLY A 456 -17.64 -5.01 -11.03
C GLY A 456 -18.51 -4.39 -9.93
N GLN A 457 -19.49 -5.11 -9.38
CA GLN A 457 -20.42 -4.58 -8.36
C GLN A 457 -20.12 -5.02 -6.93
N GLN A 458 -19.38 -6.12 -6.71
CA GLN A 458 -19.05 -6.58 -5.35
C GLN A 458 -17.91 -5.80 -4.68
N GLN A 459 -17.24 -4.89 -5.38
CA GLN A 459 -16.29 -3.96 -4.79
C GLN A 459 -16.55 -2.55 -5.32
N ASN A 460 -16.82 -1.61 -4.42
CA ASN A 460 -16.95 -0.18 -4.71
C ASN A 460 -15.57 0.47 -5.07
N ASN A 461 -14.76 -0.19 -5.89
CA ASN A 461 -13.52 0.36 -6.42
C ASN A 461 -13.28 -0.09 -7.87
N THR A 462 -13.02 0.89 -8.72
CA THR A 462 -13.19 0.92 -10.18
C THR A 462 -12.15 0.12 -11.00
N TYR A 463 -11.69 -1.05 -10.52
CA TYR A 463 -10.41 -1.64 -10.95
C TYR A 463 -10.45 -2.97 -11.75
N TYR A 464 -11.61 -3.56 -12.03
CA TYR A 464 -11.69 -4.95 -12.56
C TYR A 464 -12.18 -5.12 -14.01
N TRP A 465 -12.23 -4.06 -14.82
CA TRP A 465 -13.05 -4.09 -16.04
C TRP A 465 -12.50 -4.86 -17.25
N ASP A 466 -11.20 -5.15 -17.40
CA ASP A 466 -10.70 -5.60 -18.72
C ASP A 466 -9.73 -6.80 -18.78
N SER A 467 -9.23 -7.33 -17.65
CA SER A 467 -8.35 -8.52 -17.65
C SER A 467 -9.12 -9.84 -17.85
N ALA A 468 -10.45 -9.84 -17.69
CA ALA A 468 -11.31 -10.99 -17.97
C ALA A 468 -11.31 -11.34 -19.48
N SER A 469 -11.17 -10.37 -20.39
CA SER A 469 -11.43 -10.50 -21.82
C SER A 469 -10.51 -11.46 -22.58
N VAL A 470 -9.22 -11.51 -22.23
CA VAL A 470 -8.19 -12.25 -22.99
C VAL A 470 -8.04 -13.69 -22.50
N LEU A 471 -8.16 -13.92 -21.19
CA LEU A 471 -8.26 -15.27 -20.62
C LEU A 471 -9.63 -15.88 -20.95
N ALA A 472 -10.71 -15.08 -20.93
CA ALA A 472 -12.02 -15.49 -21.39
C ALA A 472 -12.02 -15.88 -22.86
N LEU A 473 -11.24 -15.30 -23.77
CA LEU A 473 -11.26 -15.78 -25.17
C LEU A 473 -10.67 -17.20 -25.33
N LYS A 474 -9.66 -17.56 -24.53
CA LYS A 474 -9.08 -18.92 -24.51
C LYS A 474 -9.96 -19.91 -23.73
N ILE A 475 -10.55 -19.47 -22.61
CA ILE A 475 -11.50 -20.23 -21.79
C ILE A 475 -12.84 -20.41 -22.50
N VAL A 476 -13.37 -19.39 -23.17
CA VAL A 476 -14.53 -19.43 -24.09
C VAL A 476 -14.21 -20.28 -25.31
N GLY A 477 -12.98 -20.29 -25.83
CA GLY A 477 -12.56 -21.24 -26.87
C GLY A 477 -12.61 -22.71 -26.44
N ALA A 478 -12.41 -22.99 -25.15
CA ALA A 478 -12.58 -24.31 -24.54
C ALA A 478 -14.07 -24.61 -24.22
N LEU A 479 -14.78 -23.66 -23.60
CA LEU A 479 -16.22 -23.72 -23.28
C LEU A 479 -17.12 -23.84 -24.52
N THR A 480 -16.82 -23.13 -25.61
CA THR A 480 -17.60 -23.19 -26.87
C THR A 480 -17.46 -24.56 -27.54
N ARG A 481 -16.32 -25.24 -27.38
CA ARG A 481 -16.14 -26.65 -27.81
C ARG A 481 -16.90 -27.62 -26.92
N HIS A 482 -16.94 -27.35 -25.61
CA HIS A 482 -17.70 -28.15 -24.64
C HIS A 482 -19.22 -28.06 -24.80
N ILE A 483 -19.74 -26.84 -25.06
CA ILE A 483 -21.17 -26.57 -25.31
C ILE A 483 -21.64 -27.17 -26.65
N ARG A 484 -20.79 -27.17 -27.68
CA ARG A 484 -21.12 -27.79 -28.99
C ARG A 484 -21.31 -29.31 -28.88
N TRP A 485 -20.56 -29.97 -28.00
CA TRP A 485 -20.69 -31.42 -27.75
C TRP A 485 -21.92 -31.78 -26.92
N SER A 486 -22.24 -30.98 -25.90
CA SER A 486 -23.41 -31.19 -25.03
C SER A 486 -24.75 -30.89 -25.73
N ILE A 487 -24.77 -29.99 -26.72
CA ILE A 487 -25.95 -29.74 -27.58
C ILE A 487 -26.13 -30.86 -28.63
N LEU A 488 -25.05 -31.46 -29.16
CA LEU A 488 -25.14 -32.54 -30.15
C LEU A 488 -25.44 -33.91 -29.52
N ALA A 489 -25.16 -34.11 -28.23
CA ALA A 489 -25.38 -35.37 -27.52
C ALA A 489 -26.78 -35.53 -26.89
N ARG A 490 -27.65 -34.49 -26.90
CA ARG A 490 -28.97 -34.52 -26.24
C ARG A 490 -30.13 -34.25 -27.21
N ASN A 491 -30.43 -35.23 -28.06
CA ASN A 491 -31.80 -35.58 -28.51
C ASN A 491 -31.70 -36.92 -29.27
N PRO A 492 -32.54 -37.96 -29.05
CA PRO A 492 -33.96 -37.96 -28.60
C PRO A 492 -34.32 -39.13 -27.61
N PRO A 493 -35.60 -39.56 -27.36
CA PRO A 493 -36.90 -38.88 -27.22
C PRO A 493 -37.59 -39.09 -25.82
N VAL A 494 -38.39 -38.09 -25.40
CA VAL A 494 -39.68 -38.13 -24.65
C VAL A 494 -39.86 -39.02 -23.38
N ARG A 495 -40.25 -38.39 -22.26
CA ARG A 495 -41.53 -38.66 -21.53
C ARG A 495 -41.87 -37.55 -20.53
N VAL A 496 -43.04 -36.96 -20.72
CA VAL A 496 -43.68 -35.96 -19.84
C VAL A 496 -44.27 -36.67 -18.62
N VAL A 497 -44.00 -36.14 -17.42
CA VAL A 497 -44.81 -36.40 -16.21
C VAL A 497 -45.13 -35.05 -15.58
N GLN A 498 -46.42 -34.74 -15.53
CA GLN A 498 -47.00 -33.54 -14.94
C GLN A 498 -47.60 -33.95 -13.58
N VAL A 499 -47.25 -33.27 -12.49
CA VAL A 499 -48.00 -33.30 -11.23
C VAL A 499 -48.12 -31.87 -10.72
N GLY A 500 -49.36 -31.45 -10.46
CA GLY A 500 -49.78 -30.07 -10.27
C GLY A 500 -49.68 -29.53 -8.84
N ALA A 501 -50.07 -28.26 -8.75
CA ALA A 501 -50.11 -27.38 -7.59
C ALA A 501 -51.06 -27.86 -6.47
N ASP A 502 -50.70 -27.59 -5.22
CA ASP A 502 -51.38 -26.64 -4.32
C ASP A 502 -50.86 -26.79 -2.87
N ASP A 503 -50.89 -25.65 -2.15
CA ASP A 503 -50.97 -25.51 -0.69
C ASP A 503 -49.76 -25.85 0.21
N LEU A 504 -49.18 -24.83 0.86
CA LEU A 504 -49.45 -24.56 2.29
C LEU A 504 -48.69 -23.33 2.85
N THR A 505 -49.43 -22.62 3.69
CA THR A 505 -49.22 -21.33 4.35
C THR A 505 -48.12 -21.27 5.42
N VAL A 506 -47.59 -20.04 5.55
CA VAL A 506 -46.83 -19.48 6.69
C VAL A 506 -47.61 -19.54 8.01
N PRO A 507 -46.94 -19.62 9.17
CA PRO A 507 -47.40 -18.88 10.34
C PRO A 507 -46.32 -17.92 10.88
N GLN A 508 -46.77 -16.70 11.16
CA GLN A 508 -46.05 -15.72 11.96
C GLN A 508 -46.16 -16.04 13.45
N VAL A 509 -45.08 -15.78 14.20
CA VAL A 509 -45.07 -15.06 15.48
C VAL A 509 -43.86 -14.13 15.47
#